data_AF-A0AAD7PM82-F1
#
_entry.id   AF-A0AAD7PM82-F1
#
_cell.length_a   1.000
_cell.length_b   1.000
_cell.length_c   1.000
_cell.angle_alpha   90.00
_cell.angle_beta   90.00
_cell.angle_gamma   90.00
#
_symmetry.space_group_name_H-M   'P 1'
#
loop_
_entity.id
_entity.type
_entity.pdbx_description
1 polymer ?
#
loop_
_entity_poly.entity_id
_entity_poly.type
_entity_poly.pdbx_seq_one_letter_code
_entity_poly.pdbx_strand_id
1 'polypeptide(L)'
;MASLHEFVPLTELGSLLSSSSSIERYPVYVHRSYVGFPLKFCSRVATRICNHKVPSFVVTKPRRTRGFRLFNSVELDYFLTSDDEEEMGEGFFEAIEELERMTREPSDVLEEMNDRLTARELQLVLVYFSQEGRDSWCALEVFDWLRKENRVDKETMELMVALMCGWVKKLIQEEHLVGDVVDLLVDMDCVGLKPSFSMMEKVISLYWEIGERRRAIMFVEEVLRRGLAAGTEDDGEGHKGGPTGYLAWKMMVEGNYRGAVSLVIRLRESGLKPELYSYLIAMTAVVKELNEFAKSLRKLKGFARAGLIAELDEENVKLVERYQSDLLGDGVRLSNWVIEDGNGSLYGVVHERLLAMYICAGRGLEAERQLWEMKLVGKEADGDLYDIVLAICASQKEANAMRRLLTRIEVASSLQKKKSLSWLLRGYIKGGHFNEAAETLVKMLELGFCPEYLDRVAVLQGLRKRIQQVGNVETYLKLCKRLSDANLIGPCLLYLYIRKYKLWVVKMV
;
A
#
# COMPACT_ATOMS: atom_id res chain seq x y z
N MET A 1 -7.91 11.78 -6.82
CA MET A 1 -8.24 10.93 -7.99
C MET A 1 -7.01 10.11 -8.33
N ALA A 2 -7.03 8.82 -8.02
CA ALA A 2 -6.09 7.83 -8.53
C ALA A 2 -6.96 6.69 -9.06
N SER A 3 -7.17 6.67 -10.37
CA SER A 3 -7.89 5.58 -11.03
C SER A 3 -7.06 4.29 -10.90
N LEU A 4 -7.72 3.15 -11.05
CA LEU A 4 -7.14 1.80 -11.13
C LEU A 4 -5.91 1.66 -12.07
N HIS A 5 -5.61 2.67 -12.89
CA HIS A 5 -4.57 2.68 -13.91
C HIS A 5 -3.23 3.30 -13.50
N GLU A 6 -3.08 3.90 -12.31
CA GLU A 6 -1.77 4.38 -11.83
C GLU A 6 -0.96 3.33 -11.04
N PHE A 7 -1.47 2.10 -10.90
CA PHE A 7 -0.63 0.98 -10.48
C PHE A 7 0.16 0.50 -11.68
N VAL A 8 1.47 0.72 -11.63
CA VAL A 8 2.46 0.12 -12.53
C VAL A 8 2.06 -1.34 -12.78
N PRO A 9 1.83 -1.75 -14.04
CA PRO A 9 1.47 -3.12 -14.34
C PRO A 9 2.54 -4.07 -13.79
N LEU A 10 2.11 -5.25 -13.28
CA LEU A 10 2.98 -6.30 -12.73
C LEU A 10 4.07 -6.78 -13.70
N THR A 11 4.12 -6.28 -14.93
CA THR A 11 5.16 -6.47 -15.93
C THR A 11 6.55 -5.98 -15.48
N GLU A 12 6.66 -5.09 -14.48
CA GLU A 12 7.97 -4.67 -13.94
C GLU A 12 8.65 -5.69 -13.00
N LEU A 13 7.97 -6.77 -12.58
CA LEU A 13 8.64 -7.88 -11.87
C LEU A 13 9.55 -8.70 -12.79
N GLY A 14 9.34 -8.66 -14.11
CA GLY A 14 10.13 -9.40 -15.10
C GLY A 14 11.50 -8.78 -15.43
N SER A 15 11.66 -7.46 -15.25
CA SER A 15 12.88 -6.73 -15.65
C SER A 15 14.01 -6.75 -14.61
N LEU A 16 13.74 -7.17 -13.36
CA LEU A 16 14.72 -7.14 -12.26
C LEU A 16 15.53 -8.45 -12.08
N LEU A 17 15.40 -9.41 -13.00
CA LEU A 17 16.22 -10.62 -13.02
C LEU A 17 17.48 -10.51 -13.89
N SER A 18 17.71 -9.34 -14.51
CA SER A 18 18.88 -9.09 -15.36
C SER A 18 19.45 -7.68 -15.14
N SER A 19 20.13 -7.44 -14.02
CA SER A 19 21.10 -6.35 -13.97
C SER A 19 22.22 -6.61 -12.95
N SER A 20 23.44 -6.45 -13.44
CA SER A 20 24.73 -6.55 -12.76
C SER A 20 24.94 -5.40 -11.78
N SER A 21 25.39 -5.70 -10.56
CA SER A 21 25.67 -4.72 -9.50
C SER A 21 27.06 -4.10 -9.64
N SER A 22 27.15 -2.77 -9.66
CA SER A 22 28.30 -1.99 -9.20
C SER A 22 28.16 -1.68 -7.70
N ILE A 23 29.26 -1.81 -6.96
CA ILE A 23 29.33 -1.73 -5.48
C ILE A 23 29.88 -0.36 -5.10
N GLU A 24 29.17 0.39 -4.26
CA GLU A 24 29.76 1.43 -3.41
C GLU A 24 29.25 1.28 -1.96
N ARG A 25 30.17 1.43 -1.01
CA ARG A 25 30.01 1.14 0.43
C ARG A 25 29.97 2.45 1.22
N TYR A 26 29.03 2.61 2.15
CA TYR A 26 29.17 3.50 3.32
C TYR A 26 28.44 2.90 4.56
N PRO A 27 28.88 3.23 5.80
CA PRO A 27 28.65 2.43 7.00
C PRO A 27 27.36 2.76 7.79
N VAL A 28 26.82 1.74 8.47
CA VAL A 28 25.64 1.78 9.34
C VAL A 28 26.06 1.95 10.81
N TYR A 29 25.46 2.92 11.51
CA TYR A 29 25.48 3.04 12.96
C TYR A 29 24.28 2.32 13.57
N VAL A 30 24.54 1.46 14.55
CA VAL A 30 23.56 0.70 15.34
C VAL A 30 23.33 1.42 16.66
N HIS A 31 22.07 1.62 17.08
CA HIS A 31 21.75 1.84 18.49
C HIS A 31 20.70 0.85 18.98
N ARG A 32 21.02 0.23 20.10
CA ARG A 32 20.36 -0.92 20.73
C ARG A 32 19.54 -0.46 21.94
N SER A 33 18.34 -1.05 22.12
CA SER A 33 17.62 -1.44 23.37
C SER A 33 17.15 -0.32 24.33
N TYR A 34 16.01 -0.38 25.07
CA TYR A 34 15.46 -1.41 25.98
C TYR A 34 13.95 -1.21 26.32
N VAL A 35 13.23 -2.32 26.61
CA VAL A 35 12.25 -2.62 27.71
C VAL A 35 11.40 -1.47 28.28
N GLY A 36 10.07 -1.49 28.45
CA GLY A 36 9.05 -2.54 28.57
C GLY A 36 8.41 -2.48 29.97
N PHE A 37 7.13 -2.11 30.15
CA PHE A 37 6.23 -2.52 31.26
C PHE A 37 4.74 -2.25 30.93
N PRO A 38 3.78 -3.01 31.51
CA PRO A 38 2.38 -3.10 31.09
C PRO A 38 1.42 -2.35 32.02
N LEU A 39 0.21 -1.98 31.57
CA LEU A 39 -0.90 -1.69 32.50
C LEU A 39 -2.30 -1.93 31.90
N LYS A 40 -2.88 -3.03 32.38
CA LYS A 40 -4.27 -3.34 32.76
C LYS A 40 -5.43 -2.49 32.19
N PHE A 41 -6.31 -3.22 31.50
CA PHE A 41 -7.72 -2.90 31.29
C PHE A 41 -8.50 -2.74 32.60
N CYS A 42 -9.43 -1.78 32.62
CA CYS A 42 -10.61 -1.82 33.46
C CYS A 42 -11.83 -1.43 32.64
N SER A 43 -12.67 -2.43 32.36
CA SER A 43 -14.04 -2.29 31.90
C SER A 43 -14.91 -1.67 32.98
N ARG A 44 -15.68 -0.62 32.66
CA ARG A 44 -16.93 -0.31 33.35
C ARG A 44 -17.86 0.45 32.41
N VAL A 45 -18.90 -0.24 31.98
CA VAL A 45 -20.09 0.32 31.35
C VAL A 45 -20.75 1.26 32.36
N ALA A 46 -20.98 2.50 31.95
CA ALA A 46 -21.89 3.42 32.63
C ALA A 46 -22.60 4.26 31.56
N THR A 47 -23.87 3.91 31.32
CA THR A 47 -24.85 4.79 30.67
C THR A 47 -24.95 6.09 31.45
N ARG A 48 -24.53 7.20 30.87
CA ARG A 48 -24.83 8.55 31.34
C ARG A 48 -25.27 9.43 30.18
N ILE A 49 -26.44 10.00 30.36
CA ILE A 49 -27.06 11.06 29.58
C ILE A 49 -26.09 12.24 29.54
N CYS A 50 -25.69 12.67 28.33
CA CYS A 50 -24.76 13.76 28.11
C CYS A 50 -25.44 15.11 28.32
N ASN A 51 -25.28 15.70 29.50
CA ASN A 51 -25.30 17.15 29.66
C ASN A 51 -23.85 17.63 29.56
N HIS A 52 -23.45 18.12 28.40
CA HIS A 52 -22.14 18.73 28.21
C HIS A 52 -22.08 20.09 28.92
N LYS A 53 -21.30 20.15 30.01
CA LYS A 53 -20.62 21.38 30.41
C LYS A 53 -19.27 21.39 29.69
N VAL A 54 -19.13 22.28 28.71
CA VAL A 54 -17.86 22.64 28.06
C VAL A 54 -16.95 23.31 29.09
N PRO A 55 -15.60 23.19 29.00
CA PRO A 55 -14.69 23.88 29.91
C PRO A 55 -14.80 25.39 29.66
N SER A 56 -15.50 26.08 30.55
CA SER A 56 -15.54 27.55 30.58
C SER A 56 -14.14 28.08 30.85
N PHE A 57 -13.61 28.90 29.94
CA PHE A 57 -12.48 29.77 30.24
C PHE A 57 -12.84 30.65 31.44
N VAL A 58 -11.92 30.72 32.39
CA VAL A 58 -12.07 31.46 33.65
C VAL A 58 -12.32 32.94 33.33
N VAL A 59 -13.50 33.43 33.74
CA VAL A 59 -13.91 34.84 33.70
C VAL A 59 -13.01 35.66 34.62
N THR A 60 -12.15 36.49 34.06
CA THR A 60 -11.62 37.68 34.75
C THR A 60 -12.54 38.88 34.48
N LYS A 61 -12.96 39.53 35.58
CA LYS A 61 -13.93 40.64 35.64
C LYS A 61 -13.55 41.88 34.79
N PRO A 62 -14.52 42.76 34.47
CA PRO A 62 -14.48 43.63 33.31
C PRO A 62 -13.57 44.85 33.54
N ARG A 63 -12.64 45.09 32.62
CA ARG A 63 -12.00 46.40 32.47
C ARG A 63 -12.70 47.18 31.38
N ARG A 64 -13.53 48.12 31.85
CA ARG A 64 -13.96 49.39 31.23
C ARG A 64 -13.51 49.63 29.79
N THR A 65 -14.52 49.71 28.91
CA THR A 65 -14.61 50.66 27.77
C THR A 65 -13.27 51.03 27.12
N ARG A 66 -12.80 50.16 26.23
CA ARG A 66 -11.98 50.62 25.11
C ARG A 66 -12.91 50.75 23.92
N GLY A 67 -13.16 52.01 23.56
CA GLY A 67 -14.06 52.38 22.48
C GLY A 67 -13.70 51.69 21.17
N PHE A 68 -14.76 51.38 20.44
CA PHE A 68 -14.78 51.06 19.02
C PHE A 68 -13.77 51.93 18.28
N ARG A 69 -12.62 51.35 17.93
CA ARG A 69 -11.89 51.82 16.77
C ARG A 69 -12.66 51.25 15.59
N LEU A 70 -13.21 52.14 14.78
CA LEU A 70 -13.75 51.86 13.45
C LEU A 70 -12.74 50.97 12.70
N PHE A 71 -13.08 49.69 12.57
CA PHE A 71 -12.38 48.79 11.68
C PHE A 71 -12.97 49.01 10.29
N ASN A 72 -12.41 49.98 9.56
CA ASN A 72 -12.62 50.10 8.11
C ASN A 72 -11.86 49.02 7.32
N SER A 73 -11.20 48.09 8.00
CA SER A 73 -10.62 46.91 7.39
C SER A 73 -10.57 45.79 8.43
N VAL A 74 -11.40 44.76 8.21
CA VAL A 74 -11.06 43.42 8.68
C VAL A 74 -9.97 42.96 7.72
N GLU A 75 -8.71 42.88 8.18
CA GLU A 75 -7.65 42.25 7.40
C GLU A 75 -8.01 40.76 7.26
N LEU A 76 -8.61 40.44 6.13
CA LEU A 76 -9.00 39.10 5.74
C LEU A 76 -7.77 38.45 5.09
N ASP A 77 -7.13 37.50 5.76
CA ASP A 77 -6.09 36.64 5.18
C ASP A 77 -6.63 35.69 4.09
N TYR A 78 -7.95 35.68 3.88
CA TYR A 78 -8.63 35.06 2.75
C TYR A 78 -9.03 36.13 1.73
N PHE A 79 -8.42 36.09 0.54
CA PHE A 79 -8.69 37.03 -0.56
C PHE A 79 -10.16 36.97 -1.02
N LEU A 80 -11.03 37.79 -0.39
CA LEU A 80 -12.34 38.20 -0.90
C LEU A 80 -12.22 39.55 -1.62
N THR A 81 -11.15 39.77 -2.38
CA THR A 81 -10.93 41.03 -3.10
C THR A 81 -11.45 40.91 -4.52
N SER A 82 -12.74 41.16 -4.71
CA SER A 82 -13.15 41.97 -5.87
C SER A 82 -13.14 43.44 -5.43
N ASP A 83 -12.61 44.31 -6.28
CA ASP A 83 -12.30 45.73 -6.09
C ASP A 83 -13.50 46.66 -5.76
N ASP A 84 -14.55 46.15 -5.13
CA ASP A 84 -15.70 46.95 -4.71
C ASP A 84 -15.66 47.11 -3.18
N GLU A 85 -15.08 48.23 -2.72
CA GLU A 85 -15.24 48.77 -1.37
C GLU A 85 -16.70 49.23 -1.16
N GLU A 86 -17.66 48.29 -1.12
CA GLU A 86 -18.98 48.61 -0.58
C GLU A 86 -18.84 48.75 0.95
N GLU A 87 -19.16 49.94 1.48
CA GLU A 87 -19.20 50.20 2.91
C GLU A 87 -20.10 49.16 3.60
N MET A 88 -19.54 48.43 4.56
CA MET A 88 -20.28 47.43 5.34
C MET A 88 -21.47 48.09 6.04
N GLY A 89 -22.68 47.55 5.84
CA GLY A 89 -23.89 48.14 6.38
C GLY A 89 -23.95 48.11 7.90
N GLU A 90 -24.71 49.03 8.51
CA GLU A 90 -24.96 49.02 9.97
C GLU A 90 -25.55 47.68 10.45
N GLY A 91 -26.33 47.01 9.59
CA GLY A 91 -26.88 45.68 9.87
C GLY A 91 -25.81 44.59 10.06
N PHE A 92 -24.68 44.66 9.36
CA PHE A 92 -23.59 43.71 9.53
C PHE A 92 -22.96 43.79 10.92
N PHE A 93 -22.67 45.01 11.41
CA PHE A 93 -22.09 45.22 12.72
C PHE A 93 -23.04 44.85 13.86
N GLU A 94 -24.32 45.16 13.70
CA GLU A 94 -25.38 44.78 14.65
C GLU A 94 -25.51 43.24 14.73
N ALA A 95 -25.42 42.53 13.60
CA ALA A 95 -25.46 41.07 13.57
C ALA A 95 -24.29 40.46 14.32
N ILE A 96 -23.08 40.99 14.11
CA ILE A 96 -21.89 40.55 14.84
C ILE A 96 -22.05 40.79 16.34
N GLU A 97 -22.51 41.98 16.75
CA GLU A 97 -22.65 42.31 18.18
C GLU A 97 -23.66 41.39 18.88
N GLU A 98 -24.80 41.12 18.24
CA GLU A 98 -25.85 40.24 18.80
C GLU A 98 -25.41 38.76 18.82
N LEU A 99 -24.71 38.30 17.77
CA LEU A 99 -24.16 36.93 17.74
C LEU A 99 -23.04 36.77 18.78
N GLU A 100 -22.16 37.76 18.97
CA GLU A 100 -21.12 37.73 20.01
C GLU A 100 -21.69 37.71 21.44
N ARG A 101 -22.86 38.32 21.66
CA ARG A 101 -23.52 38.33 22.96
C ARG A 101 -23.96 36.94 23.41
N MET A 102 -24.21 36.01 22.48
CA MET A 102 -24.64 34.62 22.75
C MET A 102 -25.85 34.55 23.71
N THR A 103 -26.73 35.56 23.68
CA THR A 103 -27.94 35.63 24.53
C THR A 103 -29.17 34.98 23.91
N ARG A 104 -29.16 34.80 22.59
CA ARG A 104 -30.23 34.21 21.76
C ARG A 104 -29.62 33.12 20.86
N GLU A 105 -30.44 32.24 20.31
CA GLU A 105 -29.95 31.27 19.32
C GLU A 105 -29.52 32.03 18.05
N PRO A 106 -28.38 31.66 17.42
CA PRO A 106 -27.89 32.33 16.20
C PRO A 106 -28.93 32.40 15.09
N SER A 107 -29.75 31.35 14.94
CA SER A 107 -30.85 31.31 13.96
C SER A 107 -31.88 32.41 14.18
N ASP A 108 -32.24 32.71 15.42
CA ASP A 108 -33.25 33.73 15.75
C ASP A 108 -32.75 35.14 15.42
N VAL A 109 -31.45 35.38 15.62
CA VAL A 109 -30.80 36.65 15.29
C VAL A 109 -30.73 36.80 13.77
N LEU A 110 -30.33 35.74 13.06
CA LEU A 110 -30.22 35.77 11.60
C LEU A 110 -31.58 35.89 10.89
N GLU A 111 -32.63 35.27 11.43
CA GLU A 111 -34.00 35.40 10.90
C GLU A 111 -34.53 36.84 11.01
N GLU A 112 -34.30 37.50 12.15
CA GLU A 112 -34.68 38.91 12.36
C GLU A 112 -33.90 39.87 11.43
N MET A 113 -32.65 39.54 11.13
CA MET A 113 -31.76 40.37 10.33
C MET A 113 -31.73 40.01 8.84
N ASN A 114 -32.54 39.03 8.42
CA ASN A 114 -32.49 38.43 7.08
C ASN A 114 -32.62 39.47 5.95
N ASP A 115 -33.58 40.40 6.09
CA ASP A 115 -33.85 41.45 5.09
C ASP A 115 -32.79 42.57 5.09
N ARG A 116 -31.92 42.62 6.11
CA ARG A 116 -30.92 43.66 6.32
C ARG A 116 -29.51 43.23 5.94
N LEU A 117 -29.30 41.95 5.59
CA LEU A 117 -28.00 41.38 5.28
C LEU A 117 -27.90 40.87 3.84
N THR A 118 -26.94 41.41 3.11
CA THR A 118 -26.56 40.94 1.77
C THR A 118 -25.85 39.58 1.82
N ALA A 119 -25.78 38.87 0.68
CA ALA A 119 -25.06 37.60 0.60
C ALA A 119 -23.55 37.76 0.94
N ARG A 120 -22.94 38.88 0.53
CA ARG A 120 -21.56 39.23 0.85
C ARG A 120 -21.37 39.47 2.35
N GLU A 121 -22.28 40.18 3.00
CA GLU A 121 -22.22 40.40 4.45
C GLU A 121 -22.37 39.09 5.24
N LEU A 122 -23.21 38.16 4.78
CA LEU A 122 -23.33 36.84 5.41
C LEU A 122 -22.07 35.98 5.25
N GLN A 123 -21.40 36.05 4.09
CA GLN A 123 -20.07 35.46 3.91
C GLN A 123 -19.04 36.11 4.85
N LEU A 124 -19.08 37.44 5.02
CA LEU A 124 -18.21 38.14 5.96
C LEU A 124 -18.50 37.76 7.42
N VAL A 125 -19.75 37.50 7.80
CA VAL A 125 -20.11 36.98 9.13
C VAL A 125 -19.49 35.59 9.34
N LEU A 126 -19.56 34.70 8.34
CA LEU A 126 -18.88 33.39 8.40
C LEU A 126 -17.38 33.55 8.60
N VAL A 127 -16.72 34.42 7.82
CA VAL A 127 -15.28 34.64 7.97
C VAL A 127 -14.97 35.26 9.33
N TYR A 128 -15.77 36.19 9.82
CA TYR A 128 -15.58 36.83 11.13
C TYR A 128 -15.55 35.80 12.26
N PHE A 129 -16.55 34.92 12.34
CA PHE A 129 -16.60 33.89 13.38
C PHE A 129 -15.59 32.74 13.16
N SER A 130 -14.99 32.66 11.98
CA SER A 130 -13.92 31.69 11.69
C SER A 130 -12.52 32.11 12.18
N GLN A 131 -12.34 33.37 12.56
CA GLN A 131 -11.04 33.93 12.97
C GLN A 131 -10.59 33.44 14.35
N GLU A 132 -9.30 33.63 14.64
CA GLU A 132 -8.70 33.15 15.87
C GLU A 132 -9.31 33.79 17.13
N GLY A 133 -9.65 32.94 18.12
CA GLY A 133 -10.23 33.37 19.39
C GLY A 133 -11.75 33.56 19.35
N ARG A 134 -12.41 33.24 18.23
CA ARG A 134 -13.86 33.27 18.06
C ARG A 134 -14.46 31.87 18.09
N ASP A 135 -15.78 31.81 18.28
CA ASP A 135 -16.50 30.55 18.40
C ASP A 135 -16.75 29.92 17.01
N SER A 136 -15.96 28.90 16.68
CA SER A 136 -16.11 28.12 15.45
C SER A 136 -17.48 27.45 15.35
N TRP A 137 -18.14 27.17 16.48
CA TRP A 137 -19.51 26.64 16.49
C TRP A 137 -20.51 27.67 15.95
N CYS A 138 -20.35 28.95 16.31
CA CYS A 138 -21.20 30.02 15.78
C CYS A 138 -21.09 30.13 14.25
N ALA A 139 -19.90 29.94 13.69
CA ALA A 139 -19.72 29.91 12.23
C ALA A 139 -20.45 28.72 11.57
N LEU A 140 -20.46 27.55 12.21
CA LEU A 140 -21.21 26.37 11.74
C LEU A 140 -22.73 26.60 11.81
N GLU A 141 -23.24 27.23 12.86
CA GLU A 141 -24.66 27.58 12.99
C GLU A 141 -25.12 28.62 11.97
N VAL A 142 -24.31 29.66 11.73
CA VAL A 142 -24.57 30.65 10.66
C VAL A 142 -24.64 29.93 9.31
N PHE A 143 -23.73 28.99 9.05
CA PHE A 143 -23.74 28.21 7.82
C PHE A 143 -24.97 27.29 7.71
N ASP A 144 -25.38 26.64 8.80
CA ASP A 144 -26.58 25.79 8.83
C ASP A 144 -27.85 26.59 8.54
N TRP A 145 -27.97 27.79 9.12
CA TRP A 145 -29.07 28.70 8.83
C TRP A 145 -29.09 29.12 7.35
N LEU A 146 -27.94 29.54 6.80
CA LEU A 146 -27.83 29.89 5.36
C LEU A 146 -28.28 28.75 4.46
N ARG A 147 -27.95 27.52 4.84
CA ARG A 147 -28.32 26.32 4.11
C ARG A 147 -29.82 26.04 4.18
N LYS A 148 -30.44 26.18 5.36
CA LYS A 148 -31.90 26.04 5.55
C LYS A 148 -32.68 27.07 4.72
N GLU A 149 -32.16 28.29 4.62
CA GLU A 149 -32.72 29.36 3.78
C GLU A 149 -32.37 29.23 2.29
N ASN A 150 -31.66 28.17 1.88
CA ASN A 150 -31.23 27.93 0.49
C ASN A 150 -30.39 29.09 -0.10
N ARG A 151 -29.59 29.75 0.76
CA ARG A 151 -28.70 30.87 0.42
C ARG A 151 -27.23 30.46 0.25
N VAL A 152 -26.94 29.16 0.26
CA VAL A 152 -25.58 28.64 0.05
C VAL A 152 -25.35 28.47 -1.46
N ASP A 153 -24.58 29.38 -2.03
CA ASP A 153 -24.04 29.25 -3.38
C ASP A 153 -22.74 28.44 -3.40
N LYS A 154 -22.20 28.23 -4.60
CA LYS A 154 -20.96 27.46 -4.79
C LYS A 154 -19.76 28.13 -4.08
N GLU A 155 -19.70 29.45 -4.09
CA GLU A 155 -18.61 30.24 -3.49
C GLU A 155 -18.64 30.14 -1.95
N THR A 156 -19.83 30.24 -1.34
CA THR A 156 -20.04 30.08 0.10
C THR A 156 -19.69 28.66 0.55
N MET A 157 -20.02 27.66 -0.27
CA MET A 157 -19.66 26.26 -0.03
C MET A 157 -18.13 26.05 -0.09
N GLU A 158 -17.45 26.62 -1.09
CA GLU A 158 -15.99 26.57 -1.22
C GLU A 158 -15.29 27.30 -0.06
N LEU A 159 -15.79 28.49 0.32
CA LEU A 159 -15.33 29.24 1.48
C LEU A 159 -15.43 28.41 2.75
N MET A 160 -16.56 27.76 2.98
CA MET A 160 -16.76 26.94 4.17
C MET A 160 -15.77 25.76 4.21
N VAL A 161 -15.57 25.05 3.11
CA VAL A 161 -14.55 23.96 3.04
C VAL A 161 -13.14 24.48 3.34
N ALA A 162 -12.82 25.69 2.87
CA ALA A 162 -11.56 26.36 3.13
C ALA A 162 -11.34 26.68 4.61
N LEU A 163 -12.33 27.30 5.26
CA LEU A 163 -12.31 27.62 6.70
C LEU A 163 -12.12 26.34 7.53
N MET A 164 -12.84 25.28 7.17
CA MET A 164 -12.75 23.98 7.81
C MET A 164 -11.36 23.36 7.70
N CYS A 165 -10.74 23.41 6.52
CA CYS A 165 -9.35 22.97 6.36
C CYS A 165 -8.39 23.80 7.23
N GLY A 166 -8.67 25.10 7.38
CA GLY A 166 -7.95 26.01 8.28
C GLY A 166 -8.05 25.58 9.74
N TRP A 167 -9.26 25.36 10.25
CA TRP A 167 -9.50 24.93 11.64
C TRP A 167 -8.86 23.56 11.93
N VAL A 168 -9.01 22.58 11.03
CA VAL A 168 -8.37 21.26 11.18
C VAL A 168 -6.84 21.40 11.21
N LYS A 169 -6.26 22.17 10.29
CA LYS A 169 -4.82 22.40 10.25
C LYS A 169 -4.34 23.04 11.56
N LYS A 170 -5.08 24.01 12.09
CA LYS A 170 -4.78 24.67 13.35
C LYS A 170 -4.82 23.71 14.54
N LEU A 171 -5.89 22.92 14.67
CA LEU A 171 -6.00 21.93 15.74
C LEU A 171 -4.83 20.94 15.74
N ILE A 172 -4.39 20.52 14.56
CA ILE A 172 -3.25 19.61 14.43
C ILE A 172 -1.92 20.31 14.78
N GLN A 173 -1.73 21.56 14.32
CA GLN A 173 -0.51 22.34 14.59
C GLN A 173 -0.36 22.72 16.06
N GLU A 174 -1.46 23.00 16.74
CA GLU A 174 -1.51 23.28 18.18
C GLU A 174 -1.48 22.00 19.04
N GLU A 175 -1.29 20.84 18.41
CA GLU A 175 -1.18 19.53 19.07
C GLU A 175 -2.40 19.10 19.90
N HIS A 176 -3.61 19.53 19.54
CA HIS A 176 -4.85 19.08 20.18
C HIS A 176 -5.04 17.56 20.08
N LEU A 177 -5.98 17.03 20.86
CA LEU A 177 -6.29 15.60 20.83
C LEU A 177 -6.93 15.25 19.49
N VAL A 178 -6.68 14.01 19.05
CA VAL A 178 -7.33 13.48 17.84
C VAL A 178 -8.86 13.52 17.96
N GLY A 179 -9.38 13.36 19.18
CA GLY A 179 -10.81 13.49 19.47
C GLY A 179 -11.35 14.85 19.05
N ASP A 180 -10.65 15.95 19.36
CA ASP A 180 -11.09 17.31 19.06
C ASP A 180 -11.20 17.54 17.53
N VAL A 181 -10.27 16.97 16.76
CA VAL A 181 -10.33 17.02 15.29
C VAL A 181 -11.51 16.23 14.75
N VAL A 182 -11.82 15.06 15.33
CA VAL A 182 -12.96 14.25 14.91
C VAL A 182 -14.29 14.85 15.37
N ASP A 183 -14.34 15.45 16.56
CA ASP A 183 -15.51 16.20 17.06
C ASP A 183 -15.85 17.32 16.08
N LEU A 184 -14.86 18.09 15.63
CA LEU A 184 -15.06 19.11 14.60
C LEU A 184 -15.64 18.51 13.30
N LEU A 185 -15.14 17.36 12.84
CA LEU A 185 -15.69 16.69 11.65
C LEU A 185 -17.11 16.17 11.85
N VAL A 186 -17.50 15.80 13.08
CA VAL A 186 -18.87 15.43 13.41
C VAL A 186 -19.77 16.67 13.40
N ASP A 187 -19.32 17.77 14.01
CA ASP A 187 -20.09 19.02 14.04
C ASP A 187 -20.36 19.54 12.62
N MET A 188 -19.39 19.39 11.72
CA MET A 188 -19.56 19.63 10.28
C MET A 188 -20.66 18.77 9.66
N ASP A 189 -20.65 17.46 9.92
CA ASP A 189 -21.66 16.54 9.39
C ASP A 189 -23.06 16.86 9.92
N CYS A 190 -23.17 17.37 11.15
CA CYS A 190 -24.42 17.84 11.73
C CYS A 190 -25.01 19.06 10.99
N VAL A 191 -24.16 20.00 10.55
CA VAL A 191 -24.57 21.10 9.65
C VAL A 191 -24.60 20.66 8.18
N GLY A 192 -24.60 19.34 7.94
CA GLY A 192 -24.56 18.60 6.66
C GLY A 192 -23.55 19.08 5.64
N LEU A 193 -22.42 19.56 6.15
CA LEU A 193 -21.14 19.52 5.46
C LEU A 193 -20.56 18.13 5.61
N LYS A 194 -21.09 17.15 4.85
CA LYS A 194 -20.59 15.78 4.90
C LYS A 194 -19.09 15.75 4.63
N PRO A 195 -18.23 15.36 5.60
CA PRO A 195 -16.80 15.32 5.38
C PRO A 195 -16.46 14.28 4.30
N SER A 196 -16.11 14.76 3.11
CA SER A 196 -15.76 13.87 2.00
C SER A 196 -14.44 13.14 2.26
N PHE A 197 -14.17 12.08 1.49
CA PHE A 197 -12.88 11.38 1.53
C PHE A 197 -11.69 12.35 1.32
N SER A 198 -11.86 13.41 0.51
CA SER A 198 -10.84 14.45 0.31
C SER A 198 -10.43 15.15 1.62
N MET A 199 -11.40 15.40 2.50
CA MET A 199 -11.12 15.99 3.82
C MET A 199 -10.32 15.02 4.69
N MET A 200 -10.73 13.75 4.73
CA MET A 200 -10.02 12.70 5.48
C MET A 200 -8.58 12.52 4.97
N GLU A 201 -8.41 12.54 3.65
CA GLU A 201 -7.11 12.50 2.98
C GLU A 201 -6.21 13.65 3.43
N LYS A 202 -6.77 14.86 3.50
CA LYS A 202 -6.07 16.06 3.95
C LYS A 202 -5.65 15.96 5.41
N VAL A 203 -6.55 15.53 6.31
CA VAL A 203 -6.24 15.35 7.74
C VAL A 203 -5.12 14.32 7.93
N ILE A 204 -5.23 13.18 7.25
CA ILE A 204 -4.20 12.14 7.28
C ILE A 204 -2.87 12.71 6.79
N SER A 205 -2.86 13.44 5.67
CA SER A 205 -1.66 14.06 5.13
C SER A 205 -1.03 15.07 6.08
N LEU A 206 -1.82 15.91 6.76
CA LEU A 206 -1.33 16.88 7.73
C LEU A 206 -0.63 16.21 8.92
N TYR A 207 -1.26 15.19 9.54
CA TYR A 207 -0.59 14.42 10.60
C TYR A 207 0.67 13.73 10.10
N TRP A 208 0.66 13.25 8.85
CA TRP A 208 1.79 12.56 8.25
C TRP A 208 2.97 13.50 7.99
N GLU A 209 2.72 14.70 7.45
CA GLU A 209 3.70 15.74 7.16
C GLU A 209 4.37 16.29 8.43
N ILE A 210 3.61 16.40 9.52
CA ILE A 210 4.12 16.81 10.84
C ILE A 210 4.96 15.69 11.50
N GLY A 211 4.88 14.45 10.99
CA GLY A 211 5.60 13.29 11.52
C GLY A 211 4.87 12.56 12.65
N GLU A 212 3.67 13.00 13.01
CA GLU A 212 2.81 12.41 14.04
C GLU A 212 2.06 11.16 13.54
N ARG A 213 2.82 10.15 13.08
CA ARG A 213 2.28 8.89 12.50
C ARG A 213 1.30 8.17 13.43
N ARG A 214 1.53 8.22 14.75
CA ARG A 214 0.65 7.60 15.75
C ARG A 214 -0.71 8.32 15.82
N ARG A 215 -0.73 9.65 15.72
CA ARG A 215 -1.97 10.43 15.70
C ARG A 215 -2.75 10.19 14.41
N ALA A 216 -2.07 10.03 13.28
CA ALA A 216 -2.73 9.63 12.02
C ALA A 216 -3.44 8.26 12.14
N ILE A 217 -2.81 7.27 12.78
CA ILE A 217 -3.44 5.95 13.03
C ILE A 217 -4.65 6.10 13.96
N MET A 218 -4.50 6.83 15.07
CA MET A 218 -5.60 7.09 15.99
C MET A 218 -6.77 7.83 15.32
N PHE A 219 -6.47 8.75 14.40
CA PHE A 219 -7.47 9.48 13.64
C PHE A 219 -8.31 8.53 12.80
N VAL A 220 -7.68 7.64 12.04
CA VAL A 220 -8.39 6.61 11.26
C VAL A 220 -9.19 5.68 12.17
N GLU A 221 -8.64 5.26 13.32
CA GLU A 221 -9.38 4.45 14.30
C GLU A 221 -10.67 5.13 14.79
N GLU A 222 -10.60 6.42 15.12
CA GLU A 222 -11.75 7.18 15.61
C GLU A 222 -12.77 7.47 14.51
N VAL A 223 -12.31 7.81 13.29
CA VAL A 223 -13.16 7.99 12.10
C VAL A 223 -13.96 6.73 11.79
N LEU A 224 -13.33 5.55 11.87
CA LEU A 224 -14.00 4.26 11.68
C LEU A 224 -14.97 3.96 12.84
N ARG A 225 -14.58 4.28 14.08
CA ARG A 225 -15.41 4.03 15.28
C ARG A 225 -16.72 4.82 15.25
N ARG A 226 -16.68 6.05 14.75
CA ARG A 226 -17.85 6.94 14.63
C ARG A 226 -18.62 6.78 13.33
N GLY A 227 -18.14 5.97 12.39
CA GLY A 227 -18.83 5.71 11.12
C GLY A 227 -18.78 6.87 10.12
N LEU A 228 -17.92 7.87 10.32
CA LEU A 228 -17.78 9.03 9.42
C LEU A 228 -17.34 8.62 8.00
N ALA A 229 -16.73 7.45 7.85
CA ALA A 229 -16.32 6.88 6.56
C ALA A 229 -17.41 6.06 5.84
N ALA A 230 -18.56 5.81 6.47
CA ALA A 230 -19.58 4.89 5.96
C ALA A 230 -20.62 5.53 5.02
N GLY A 231 -20.59 6.86 4.86
CA GLY A 231 -21.62 7.64 4.15
C GLY A 231 -21.41 7.87 2.65
N THR A 232 -20.33 7.37 2.04
CA THR A 232 -20.13 7.44 0.58
C THR A 232 -20.69 6.19 -0.07
N GLU A 233 -22.02 6.09 -0.13
CA GLU A 233 -22.69 5.16 -1.02
C GLU A 233 -22.33 5.53 -2.46
N ASP A 234 -21.61 4.61 -3.11
CA ASP A 234 -21.73 4.19 -4.52
C ASP A 234 -22.25 5.22 -5.55
N ASP A 235 -21.54 6.34 -5.72
CA ASP A 235 -21.57 7.08 -6.99
C ASP A 235 -20.75 6.28 -8.01
N GLY A 236 -21.31 5.18 -8.54
CA GLY A 236 -21.08 4.48 -9.83
C GLY A 236 -19.71 4.49 -10.54
N GLU A 237 -18.64 4.93 -9.89
CA GLU A 237 -17.35 5.28 -10.46
C GLU A 237 -16.29 4.65 -9.54
N GLY A 238 -15.88 3.46 -9.94
CA GLY A 238 -15.24 2.48 -9.07
C GLY A 238 -14.03 3.00 -8.28
N HIS A 239 -13.87 2.42 -7.09
CA HIS A 239 -12.63 2.39 -6.31
C HIS A 239 -12.19 3.73 -5.70
N LYS A 240 -13.10 4.53 -5.15
CA LYS A 240 -12.70 5.59 -4.22
C LYS A 240 -12.18 4.94 -2.93
N GLY A 241 -10.88 5.10 -2.67
CA GLY A 241 -10.23 4.63 -1.45
C GLY A 241 -10.83 5.29 -0.21
N GLY A 242 -10.74 4.64 0.95
CA GLY A 242 -11.13 5.23 2.23
C GLY A 242 -9.93 5.58 3.11
N PRO A 243 -10.18 6.17 4.29
CA PRO A 243 -9.12 6.66 5.18
C PRO A 243 -8.11 5.55 5.56
N THR A 244 -8.58 4.31 5.73
CA THR A 244 -7.70 3.19 6.05
C THR A 244 -6.81 2.84 4.87
N GLY A 245 -7.39 2.68 3.68
CA GLY A 245 -6.64 2.40 2.46
C GLY A 245 -5.62 3.48 2.12
N TYR A 246 -5.98 4.76 2.32
CA TYR A 246 -5.09 5.88 2.08
C TYR A 246 -3.90 5.91 3.04
N LEU A 247 -4.15 5.72 4.33
CA LEU A 247 -3.09 5.66 5.34
C LEU A 247 -2.12 4.49 5.07
N ALA A 248 -2.67 3.31 4.76
CA ALA A 248 -1.87 2.15 4.37
C ALA A 248 -1.04 2.44 3.09
N TRP A 249 -1.61 3.13 2.10
CA TRP A 249 -0.88 3.54 0.90
C TRP A 249 0.26 4.53 1.21
N LYS A 250 0.03 5.55 2.04
CA LYS A 250 1.09 6.48 2.52
C LYS A 250 2.24 5.70 3.16
N MET A 251 1.94 4.73 4.03
CA MET A 251 2.95 3.85 4.63
C MET A 251 3.74 3.06 3.60
N MET A 252 3.09 2.55 2.55
CA MET A 252 3.76 1.83 1.46
C MET A 252 4.66 2.72 0.61
N VAL A 253 4.28 3.98 0.35
CA VAL A 253 5.10 4.94 -0.39
C VAL A 253 6.42 5.20 0.35
N GLU A 254 6.39 5.24 1.68
CA GLU A 254 7.58 5.36 2.53
C GLU A 254 8.39 4.05 2.68
N GLY A 255 7.93 2.95 2.07
CA GLY A 255 8.58 1.64 2.18
C GLY A 255 8.24 0.86 3.46
N ASN A 256 7.34 1.35 4.30
CA ASN A 256 6.87 0.65 5.50
C ASN A 256 5.73 -0.34 5.18
N TYR A 257 6.04 -1.37 4.39
CA TYR A 257 5.06 -2.35 3.94
C TYR A 257 4.47 -3.16 5.09
N ARG A 258 5.32 -3.67 5.99
CA ARG A 258 4.88 -4.44 7.16
C ARG A 258 3.97 -3.62 8.09
N GLY A 259 4.24 -2.34 8.25
CA GLY A 259 3.39 -1.42 9.00
C GLY A 259 2.00 -1.26 8.36
N ALA A 260 1.94 -1.10 7.03
CA ALA A 260 0.68 -1.01 6.30
C ALA A 260 -0.18 -2.28 6.46
N VAL A 261 0.43 -3.46 6.37
CA VAL A 261 -0.24 -4.76 6.63
C VAL A 261 -0.77 -4.82 8.06
N SER A 262 0.09 -4.50 9.02
CA SER A 262 -0.25 -4.56 10.45
C SER A 262 -1.37 -3.59 10.84
N LEU A 263 -1.44 -2.42 10.18
CA LEU A 263 -2.50 -1.43 10.40
C LEU A 263 -3.87 -2.03 10.06
N VAL A 264 -4.04 -2.51 8.82
CA VAL A 264 -5.35 -3.01 8.34
C VAL A 264 -5.81 -4.22 9.16
N ILE A 265 -4.89 -5.14 9.45
CA ILE A 265 -5.16 -6.31 10.29
C ILE A 265 -5.62 -5.90 11.68
N ARG A 266 -4.89 -4.99 12.33
CA ARG A 266 -5.23 -4.52 13.67
C ARG A 266 -6.59 -3.84 13.73
N LEU A 267 -6.92 -3.01 12.74
CA LEU A 267 -8.22 -2.33 12.69
C LEU A 267 -9.35 -3.35 12.62
N ARG A 268 -9.24 -4.34 11.73
CA ARG A 268 -10.22 -5.42 11.60
C ARG A 268 -10.33 -6.28 12.86
N GLU A 269 -9.20 -6.68 13.45
CA GLU A 269 -9.16 -7.46 14.70
C GLU A 269 -9.72 -6.68 15.90
N SER A 270 -9.65 -5.35 15.87
CA SER A 270 -10.25 -4.47 16.88
C SER A 270 -11.77 -4.31 16.70
N GLY A 271 -12.39 -5.02 15.76
CA GLY A 271 -13.82 -4.96 15.47
C GLY A 271 -14.25 -3.76 14.62
N LEU A 272 -13.30 -2.96 14.12
CA LEU A 272 -13.59 -1.91 13.16
C LEU A 272 -13.82 -2.52 11.77
N LYS A 273 -14.44 -1.75 10.88
CA LYS A 273 -14.71 -2.17 9.50
C LYS A 273 -13.87 -1.33 8.52
N PRO A 274 -12.60 -1.71 8.27
CA PRO A 274 -11.81 -1.13 7.19
C PRO A 274 -12.53 -1.24 5.86
N GLU A 275 -12.26 -0.31 4.96
CA GLU A 275 -12.87 -0.32 3.63
C GLU A 275 -12.31 -1.47 2.80
N LEU A 276 -13.10 -2.05 1.89
CA LEU A 276 -12.70 -3.23 1.10
C LEU A 276 -11.40 -3.02 0.31
N TYR A 277 -11.20 -1.80 -0.20
CA TYR A 277 -9.98 -1.39 -0.88
C TYR A 277 -8.74 -1.37 0.03
N SER A 278 -8.90 -1.14 1.33
CA SER A 278 -7.78 -1.14 2.29
C SER A 278 -7.12 -2.51 2.40
N TYR A 279 -7.91 -3.60 2.36
CA TYR A 279 -7.37 -4.95 2.33
C TYR A 279 -6.57 -5.20 1.05
N LEU A 280 -7.05 -4.71 -0.10
CA LEU A 280 -6.33 -4.83 -1.37
C LEU A 280 -4.99 -4.08 -1.35
N ILE A 281 -4.93 -2.91 -0.71
CA ILE A 281 -3.69 -2.17 -0.49
C ILE A 281 -2.74 -2.94 0.44
N ALA A 282 -3.25 -3.48 1.55
CA ALA A 282 -2.45 -4.31 2.46
C ALA A 282 -1.92 -5.58 1.79
N MET A 283 -2.70 -6.26 0.94
CA MET A 283 -2.23 -7.39 0.14
C MET A 283 -1.10 -6.97 -0.81
N THR A 284 -1.21 -5.81 -1.47
CA THR A 284 -0.12 -5.27 -2.29
C THR A 284 1.12 -4.97 -1.43
N ALA A 285 0.95 -4.50 -0.19
CA ALA A 285 2.06 -4.33 0.75
C ALA A 285 2.75 -5.66 1.09
N VAL A 286 2.00 -6.75 1.29
CA VAL A 286 2.58 -8.10 1.49
C VAL A 286 3.46 -8.49 0.30
N VAL A 287 2.99 -8.28 -0.94
CA VAL A 287 3.75 -8.60 -2.16
C VAL A 287 5.05 -7.78 -2.22
N LYS A 288 5.00 -6.48 -1.91
CA LYS A 288 6.18 -5.60 -1.91
C LYS A 288 7.18 -6.01 -0.82
N GLU A 289 6.71 -6.34 0.38
CA GLU A 289 7.54 -6.82 1.48
C GLU A 289 8.25 -8.13 1.12
N LEU A 290 7.53 -9.10 0.55
CA LEU A 290 8.12 -10.37 0.11
C LEU A 290 9.16 -10.17 -0.99
N ASN A 291 8.96 -9.20 -1.88
CA ASN A 291 9.93 -8.88 -2.93
C ASN A 291 11.22 -8.27 -2.34
N GLU A 292 11.12 -7.31 -1.42
CA GLU A 292 12.29 -6.73 -0.74
C GLU A 292 12.99 -7.75 0.15
N PHE A 293 12.23 -8.61 0.82
CA PHE A 293 12.77 -9.76 1.55
C PHE A 293 13.55 -10.70 0.63
N ALA A 294 13.01 -11.05 -0.54
CA ALA A 294 13.69 -11.90 -1.52
C ALA A 294 14.96 -11.26 -2.08
N LYS A 295 14.97 -9.93 -2.32
CA LYS A 295 16.18 -9.17 -2.70
C LYS A 295 17.23 -9.21 -1.60
N SER A 296 16.81 -8.99 -0.35
CA SER A 296 17.70 -8.99 0.81
C SER A 296 18.31 -10.37 1.05
N LEU A 297 17.52 -11.44 0.94
CA LEU A 297 18.00 -12.82 1.06
C LEU A 297 18.99 -13.20 -0.05
N ARG A 298 18.79 -12.70 -1.27
CA ARG A 298 19.75 -12.87 -2.38
C ARG A 298 21.09 -12.19 -2.08
N LYS A 299 21.07 -10.96 -1.57
CA LYS A 299 22.29 -10.24 -1.14
C LYS A 299 23.03 -11.00 -0.03
N LEU A 300 22.29 -11.46 0.98
CA LEU A 300 22.82 -12.25 2.09
C LEU A 300 23.51 -13.54 1.61
N LYS A 301 22.85 -14.32 0.75
CA LYS A 301 23.44 -15.52 0.13
C LYS A 301 24.66 -15.19 -0.75
N GLY A 302 24.68 -14.01 -1.37
CA GLY A 302 25.83 -13.50 -2.12
C GLY A 302 27.05 -13.27 -1.22
N PHE A 303 26.87 -12.64 -0.05
CA PHE A 303 27.94 -12.42 0.93
C PHE A 303 28.49 -13.74 1.48
N ALA A 304 27.63 -14.72 1.75
CA ALA A 304 28.06 -16.04 2.20
C ALA A 304 28.93 -16.75 1.14
N ARG A 305 28.53 -16.71 -0.15
CA ARG A 305 29.31 -17.28 -1.26
C ARG A 305 30.65 -16.59 -1.48
N ALA A 306 30.75 -15.30 -1.14
CA ALA A 306 31.99 -14.54 -1.20
C ALA A 306 32.89 -14.74 0.03
N GLY A 307 32.45 -15.52 1.02
CA GLY A 307 33.18 -15.74 2.28
C GLY A 307 33.23 -14.51 3.19
N LEU A 308 32.38 -13.50 2.96
CA LEU A 308 32.32 -12.28 3.78
C LEU A 308 31.56 -12.48 5.09
N ILE A 309 30.65 -13.46 5.10
CA ILE A 309 29.91 -13.90 6.29
C ILE A 309 29.93 -15.43 6.33
N ALA A 310 29.72 -15.99 7.53
CA ALA A 310 29.46 -17.42 7.68
C ALA A 310 28.17 -17.83 6.96
N GLU A 311 28.08 -19.10 6.58
CA GLU A 311 26.81 -19.66 6.12
C GLU A 311 25.74 -19.53 7.21
N LEU A 312 24.49 -19.38 6.79
CA LEU A 312 23.36 -19.28 7.72
C LEU A 312 23.24 -20.58 8.51
N ASP A 313 23.29 -20.46 9.84
CA ASP A 313 23.00 -21.58 10.72
C ASP A 313 21.51 -21.95 10.71
N GLU A 314 21.18 -23.06 11.37
CA GLU A 314 19.83 -23.59 11.41
C GLU A 314 18.82 -22.63 12.07
N GLU A 315 19.24 -21.84 13.06
CA GLU A 315 18.38 -20.87 13.74
C GLU A 315 18.02 -19.70 12.83
N ASN A 316 19.00 -19.15 12.12
CA ASN A 316 18.79 -18.08 11.15
C ASN A 316 17.91 -18.54 9.98
N VAL A 317 18.08 -19.77 9.50
CA VAL A 317 17.20 -20.35 8.47
C VAL A 317 15.75 -20.42 8.98
N LYS A 318 15.52 -20.91 10.21
CA LYS A 318 14.18 -20.95 10.82
C LYS A 318 13.56 -19.56 10.97
N LEU A 319 14.35 -18.52 11.30
CA LEU A 319 13.87 -17.14 11.38
C LEU A 319 13.42 -16.61 10.01
N VAL A 320 14.21 -16.86 8.96
CA VAL A 320 13.88 -16.51 7.57
C VAL A 320 12.59 -17.20 7.13
N GLU A 321 12.44 -18.49 7.41
CA GLU A 321 11.25 -19.27 7.07
C GLU A 321 10.01 -18.81 7.84
N ARG A 322 10.15 -18.52 9.15
CA ARG A 322 9.06 -17.99 9.97
C ARG A 322 8.58 -16.65 9.46
N TYR A 323 9.51 -15.72 9.19
CA TYR A 323 9.16 -14.39 8.67
C TYR A 323 8.36 -14.48 7.37
N GLN A 324 8.82 -15.31 6.42
CA GLN A 324 8.11 -15.52 5.16
C GLN A 324 6.73 -16.17 5.37
N SER A 325 6.64 -17.15 6.28
CA SER A 325 5.39 -17.85 6.58
C SER A 325 4.36 -16.93 7.25
N ASP A 326 4.79 -16.07 8.16
CA ASP A 326 3.94 -15.07 8.82
C ASP A 326 3.35 -14.09 7.78
N LEU A 327 4.17 -13.59 6.86
CA LEU A 327 3.72 -12.71 5.77
C LEU A 327 2.74 -13.39 4.81
N LEU A 328 2.98 -14.66 4.48
CA LEU A 328 2.05 -15.44 3.67
C LEU A 328 0.72 -15.66 4.40
N GLY A 329 0.77 -15.92 5.71
CA GLY A 329 -0.41 -16.02 6.56
C GLY A 329 -1.23 -14.74 6.58
N ASP A 330 -0.56 -13.58 6.71
CA ASP A 330 -1.21 -12.27 6.64
C ASP A 330 -1.90 -12.03 5.29
N GLY A 331 -1.23 -12.35 4.18
CA GLY A 331 -1.80 -12.20 2.84
C GLY A 331 -3.02 -13.09 2.59
N VAL A 332 -2.99 -14.34 3.06
CA VAL A 332 -4.15 -15.25 2.98
C VAL A 332 -5.29 -14.75 3.87
N ARG A 333 -4.99 -14.30 5.09
CA ARG A 333 -5.99 -13.74 6.01
C ARG A 333 -6.69 -12.53 5.40
N LEU A 334 -5.93 -11.59 4.82
CA LEU A 334 -6.48 -10.43 4.12
C LEU A 334 -7.36 -10.84 2.94
N SER A 335 -6.95 -11.85 2.16
CA SER A 335 -7.79 -12.35 1.05
C SER A 335 -9.12 -12.93 1.51
N ASN A 336 -9.13 -13.66 2.62
CA ASN A 336 -10.36 -14.23 3.17
C ASN A 336 -11.32 -13.11 3.60
N TRP A 337 -10.82 -12.05 4.25
CA TRP A 337 -11.67 -10.91 4.61
C TRP A 337 -12.22 -10.16 3.39
N VAL A 338 -11.47 -10.06 2.28
CA VAL A 338 -12.02 -9.50 1.03
C VAL A 338 -13.13 -10.39 0.47
N ILE A 339 -13.00 -11.72 0.59
CA ILE A 339 -14.00 -12.67 0.10
C ILE A 339 -15.26 -12.66 0.99
N GLU A 340 -15.09 -12.50 2.30
CA GLU A 340 -16.16 -12.42 3.29
C GLU A 340 -16.95 -11.10 3.20
N ASP A 341 -16.24 -9.97 3.06
CA ASP A 341 -16.85 -8.63 3.05
C ASP A 341 -17.25 -8.15 1.64
N GLY A 342 -16.66 -8.74 0.60
CA GLY A 342 -16.76 -8.26 -0.77
C GLY A 342 -17.84 -8.96 -1.61
N ASN A 343 -18.24 -8.30 -2.68
CA ASN A 343 -18.97 -8.94 -3.77
C ASN A 343 -17.98 -9.70 -4.69
N GLY A 344 -18.47 -10.68 -5.45
CA GLY A 344 -17.63 -11.55 -6.30
C GLY A 344 -16.80 -10.82 -7.37
N SER A 345 -17.03 -9.52 -7.60
CA SER A 345 -16.30 -8.72 -8.60
C SER A 345 -14.80 -8.60 -8.29
N LEU A 346 -14.41 -8.66 -7.01
CA LEU A 346 -13.01 -8.51 -6.61
C LEU A 346 -12.23 -9.83 -6.58
N TYR A 347 -12.87 -10.98 -6.78
CA TYR A 347 -12.19 -12.28 -6.65
C TYR A 347 -11.04 -12.42 -7.63
N GLY A 348 -11.20 -11.98 -8.88
CA GLY A 348 -10.09 -11.98 -9.85
C GLY A 348 -8.92 -11.08 -9.42
N VAL A 349 -9.19 -10.00 -8.68
CA VAL A 349 -8.19 -9.06 -8.18
C VAL A 349 -7.47 -9.62 -6.94
N VAL A 350 -8.18 -10.38 -6.11
CA VAL A 350 -7.64 -11.11 -4.96
C VAL A 350 -6.71 -12.24 -5.41
N HIS A 351 -7.15 -13.09 -6.34
CA HIS A 351 -6.34 -14.21 -6.83
C HIS A 351 -5.08 -13.73 -7.56
N GLU A 352 -5.13 -12.60 -8.26
CA GLU A 352 -3.95 -11.96 -8.85
C GLU A 352 -2.92 -11.53 -7.78
N ARG A 353 -3.37 -10.92 -6.68
CA ARG A 353 -2.49 -10.53 -5.57
C ARG A 353 -1.90 -11.75 -4.85
N LEU A 354 -2.70 -12.80 -4.63
CA LEU A 354 -2.22 -14.06 -4.06
C LEU A 354 -1.20 -14.74 -4.98
N LEU A 355 -1.43 -14.74 -6.30
CA LEU A 355 -0.49 -15.24 -7.29
C LEU A 355 0.86 -14.50 -7.19
N ALA A 356 0.83 -13.16 -7.21
CA ALA A 356 2.04 -12.34 -7.07
C ALA A 356 2.76 -12.61 -5.74
N MET A 357 2.02 -12.76 -4.65
CA MET A 357 2.54 -13.09 -3.33
C MET A 357 3.28 -14.44 -3.34
N TYR A 358 2.66 -15.50 -3.86
CA TYR A 358 3.27 -16.82 -3.93
C TYR A 358 4.46 -16.85 -4.89
N ILE A 359 4.43 -16.09 -5.99
CA ILE A 359 5.58 -15.93 -6.87
C ILE A 359 6.76 -15.30 -6.13
N CYS A 360 6.56 -14.19 -5.40
CA CYS A 360 7.61 -13.53 -4.62
C CYS A 360 8.17 -14.45 -3.53
N ALA A 361 7.33 -15.27 -2.90
CA ALA A 361 7.76 -16.26 -1.91
C ALA A 361 8.43 -17.50 -2.54
N GLY A 362 8.31 -17.69 -3.86
CA GLY A 362 8.79 -18.88 -4.55
C GLY A 362 7.97 -20.13 -4.22
N ARG A 363 6.67 -20.01 -4.02
CA ARG A 363 5.74 -21.10 -3.68
C ARG A 363 5.00 -21.58 -4.93
N GLY A 364 5.60 -22.53 -5.66
CA GLY A 364 5.17 -22.91 -7.00
C GLY A 364 3.79 -23.55 -7.05
N LEU A 365 3.50 -24.49 -6.14
CA LEU A 365 2.22 -25.19 -6.09
C LEU A 365 1.06 -24.24 -5.80
N GLU A 366 1.23 -23.35 -4.82
CA GLU A 366 0.23 -22.37 -4.44
C GLU A 366 0.02 -21.32 -5.54
N ALA A 367 1.10 -20.86 -6.18
CA ALA A 367 1.01 -19.95 -7.32
C ALA A 367 0.28 -20.60 -8.51
N GLU A 368 0.57 -21.84 -8.83
CA GLU A 368 -0.15 -22.59 -9.87
C GLU A 368 -1.64 -22.70 -9.55
N ARG A 369 -1.99 -22.98 -8.29
CA ARG A 369 -3.38 -23.00 -7.84
C ARG A 369 -4.08 -21.67 -8.14
N GLN A 370 -3.45 -20.54 -7.83
CA GLN A 370 -4.03 -19.23 -8.09
C GLN A 370 -4.22 -18.92 -9.58
N LEU A 371 -3.34 -19.41 -10.48
CA LEU A 371 -3.57 -19.30 -11.93
C LEU A 371 -4.89 -19.95 -12.35
N TRP A 372 -5.21 -21.11 -11.77
CA TRP A 372 -6.45 -21.82 -12.05
C TRP A 372 -7.66 -21.15 -11.41
N GLU A 373 -7.56 -20.67 -10.18
CA GLU A 373 -8.63 -19.90 -9.53
C GLU A 373 -8.97 -18.63 -10.32
N MET A 374 -7.95 -17.89 -10.80
CA MET A 374 -8.15 -16.72 -11.68
C MET A 374 -8.95 -17.10 -12.93
N LYS A 375 -8.61 -18.21 -13.57
CA LYS A 375 -9.32 -18.71 -14.76
C LYS A 375 -10.78 -19.09 -14.45
N LEU A 376 -11.04 -19.68 -13.28
CA LEU A 376 -12.40 -20.04 -12.85
C LEU A 376 -13.28 -18.81 -12.64
N VAL A 377 -12.72 -17.71 -12.14
CA VAL A 377 -13.44 -16.44 -11.98
C VAL A 377 -13.43 -15.57 -13.25
N GLY A 378 -13.03 -16.13 -14.39
CA GLY A 378 -13.09 -15.47 -15.69
C GLY A 378 -12.00 -14.44 -15.97
N LYS A 379 -10.91 -14.44 -15.18
CA LYS A 379 -9.76 -13.55 -15.36
C LYS A 379 -8.54 -14.32 -15.84
N GLU A 380 -8.08 -14.05 -17.05
CA GLU A 380 -6.87 -14.69 -17.59
C GLU A 380 -5.62 -13.99 -17.07
N ALA A 381 -4.67 -14.77 -16.55
CA ALA A 381 -3.36 -14.25 -16.16
C ALA A 381 -2.44 -14.08 -17.38
N ASP A 382 -1.54 -13.09 -17.31
CA ASP A 382 -0.54 -12.84 -18.35
C ASP A 382 0.33 -14.10 -18.59
N GLY A 383 0.72 -14.32 -19.85
CA GLY A 383 1.56 -15.44 -20.26
C GLY A 383 2.88 -15.50 -19.49
N ASP A 384 3.44 -14.34 -19.17
CA ASP A 384 4.70 -14.21 -18.43
C ASP A 384 4.58 -14.76 -17.00
N LEU A 385 3.41 -14.63 -16.37
CA LEU A 385 3.18 -15.17 -15.03
C LEU A 385 3.19 -16.70 -15.05
N TYR A 386 2.66 -17.33 -16.09
CA TYR A 386 2.72 -18.78 -16.24
C TYR A 386 4.16 -19.28 -16.41
N ASP A 387 4.97 -18.57 -17.20
CA ASP A 387 6.39 -18.89 -17.38
C ASP A 387 7.17 -18.79 -16.06
N ILE A 388 6.89 -17.77 -15.26
CA ILE A 388 7.50 -17.58 -13.93
C ILE A 388 7.09 -18.72 -12.98
N VAL A 389 5.79 -19.06 -12.91
CA VAL A 389 5.30 -20.17 -12.06
C VAL A 389 5.90 -21.50 -12.51
N LEU A 390 6.00 -21.74 -13.82
CA LEU A 390 6.67 -22.93 -14.36
C LEU A 390 8.13 -23.01 -13.90
N ALA A 391 8.88 -21.91 -13.96
CA ALA A 391 10.26 -21.87 -13.52
C ALA A 391 10.40 -22.13 -12.00
N ILE A 392 9.47 -21.63 -11.18
CA ILE A 392 9.45 -21.91 -9.74
C ILE A 392 9.18 -23.39 -9.48
N CYS A 393 8.14 -23.96 -10.08
CA CYS A 393 7.82 -25.39 -9.98
C CYS A 393 8.98 -26.28 -10.42
N ALA A 394 9.69 -25.89 -11.49
CA ALA A 394 10.89 -26.58 -11.96
C ALA A 394 12.04 -26.52 -10.97
N SER A 395 12.25 -25.37 -10.30
CA SER A 395 13.26 -25.27 -9.25
C SER A 395 12.98 -26.17 -8.04
N GLN A 396 11.70 -26.49 -7.80
CA GLN A 396 11.23 -27.33 -6.70
C GLN A 396 11.01 -28.79 -7.10
N LYS A 397 11.15 -29.13 -8.39
CA LYS A 397 10.88 -30.46 -8.95
C LYS A 397 9.42 -30.92 -8.78
N GLU A 398 8.49 -29.99 -8.90
CA GLU A 398 7.05 -30.26 -8.78
C GLU A 398 6.47 -30.84 -10.09
N ALA A 399 6.73 -32.12 -10.34
CA ALA A 399 6.44 -32.79 -11.62
C ALA A 399 4.98 -32.67 -12.08
N ASN A 400 4.02 -32.76 -11.16
CA ASN A 400 2.60 -32.68 -11.49
C ASN A 400 2.18 -31.27 -11.95
N ALA A 401 2.62 -30.25 -11.25
CA ALA A 401 2.38 -28.85 -11.60
C ALA A 401 3.03 -28.50 -12.94
N MET A 402 4.30 -28.88 -13.11
CA MET A 402 5.02 -28.68 -14.37
C MET A 402 4.31 -29.33 -15.54
N ARG A 403 3.83 -30.57 -15.40
CA ARG A 403 3.10 -31.26 -16.47
C ARG A 403 1.85 -30.48 -16.90
N ARG A 404 1.06 -29.95 -15.95
CA ARG A 404 -0.15 -29.16 -16.26
C ARG A 404 0.17 -27.82 -16.89
N LEU A 405 1.27 -27.18 -16.50
CA LEU A 405 1.72 -25.92 -17.10
C LEU A 405 2.31 -26.13 -18.50
N LEU A 406 3.01 -27.24 -18.73
CA LEU A 406 3.64 -27.57 -20.00
C LEU A 406 2.66 -27.85 -21.13
N THR A 407 1.45 -28.34 -20.84
CA THR A 407 0.41 -28.54 -21.88
C THR A 407 0.04 -27.23 -22.57
N ARG A 408 0.16 -26.08 -21.89
CA ARG A 408 -0.06 -24.76 -22.50
C ARG A 408 1.04 -24.43 -23.52
N ILE A 409 2.28 -24.82 -23.23
CA ILE A 409 3.43 -24.56 -24.09
C ILE A 409 3.31 -25.33 -25.41
N GLU A 410 2.74 -26.53 -25.40
CA GLU A 410 2.61 -27.37 -26.60
C GLU A 410 1.77 -26.70 -27.71
N VAL A 411 0.75 -25.94 -27.32
CA VAL A 411 -0.16 -25.23 -28.25
C VAL A 411 0.31 -23.80 -28.53
N ALA A 412 1.35 -23.32 -27.85
CA ALA A 412 1.84 -21.94 -27.97
C ALA A 412 2.58 -21.69 -29.29
N SER A 413 2.71 -20.40 -29.65
CA SER A 413 3.51 -19.96 -30.80
C SER A 413 4.99 -20.34 -30.62
N SER A 414 5.74 -20.42 -31.72
CA SER A 414 7.17 -20.76 -31.69
C SER A 414 7.98 -19.81 -30.79
N LEU A 415 7.71 -18.51 -30.85
CA LEU A 415 8.37 -17.50 -30.03
C LEU A 415 8.09 -17.71 -28.54
N GLN A 416 6.82 -17.96 -28.19
CA GLN A 416 6.42 -18.20 -26.80
C GLN A 416 7.01 -19.51 -26.27
N LYS A 417 7.02 -20.58 -27.08
CA LYS A 417 7.68 -21.86 -26.75
C LYS A 417 9.15 -21.66 -26.39
N LYS A 418 9.90 -20.89 -27.19
CA LYS A 418 11.30 -20.57 -26.89
C LYS A 418 11.42 -19.86 -25.54
N LYS A 419 10.60 -18.84 -25.29
CA LYS A 419 10.60 -18.08 -24.03
C LYS A 419 10.32 -18.98 -22.83
N SER A 420 9.26 -19.79 -22.89
CA SER A 420 8.88 -20.70 -21.80
C SER A 420 9.93 -21.77 -21.51
N LEU A 421 10.57 -22.32 -22.55
CA LEU A 421 11.67 -23.28 -22.38
C LEU A 421 12.91 -22.64 -21.74
N SER A 422 13.24 -21.39 -22.07
CA SER A 422 14.30 -20.65 -21.39
C SER A 422 13.98 -20.44 -19.90
N TRP A 423 12.73 -20.10 -19.55
CA TRP A 423 12.30 -19.99 -18.16
C TRP A 423 12.37 -21.32 -17.40
N LEU A 424 11.88 -22.40 -18.02
CA LEU A 424 11.95 -23.76 -17.48
C LEU A 424 13.41 -24.16 -17.19
N LEU A 425 14.30 -23.93 -18.14
CA LEU A 425 15.72 -24.19 -18.03
C LEU A 425 16.35 -23.44 -16.84
N ARG A 426 16.11 -22.13 -16.73
CA ARG A 426 16.60 -21.31 -15.62
C ARG A 426 16.01 -21.75 -14.27
N GLY A 427 14.76 -22.22 -14.26
CA GLY A 427 14.13 -22.86 -13.10
C GLY A 427 14.90 -24.09 -12.63
N TYR A 428 15.17 -25.05 -13.52
CA TYR A 428 15.96 -26.23 -13.20
C TYR A 428 17.39 -25.89 -12.75
N ILE A 429 18.06 -24.92 -13.39
CA ILE A 429 19.38 -24.43 -12.98
C ILE A 429 19.32 -23.87 -11.55
N LYS A 430 18.31 -23.06 -11.23
CA LYS A 430 18.13 -22.47 -9.89
C LYS A 430 17.89 -23.54 -8.82
N GLY A 431 17.12 -24.59 -9.14
CA GLY A 431 16.90 -25.74 -8.27
C GLY A 431 18.09 -26.70 -8.16
N GLY A 432 19.10 -26.57 -9.03
CA GLY A 432 20.23 -27.49 -9.12
C GLY A 432 19.88 -28.84 -9.77
N HIS A 433 18.81 -28.89 -10.56
CA HIS A 433 18.33 -30.07 -11.30
C HIS A 433 18.97 -30.11 -12.70
N PHE A 434 20.29 -30.33 -12.73
CA PHE A 434 21.08 -30.13 -13.95
C PHE A 434 20.84 -31.18 -15.04
N ASN A 435 20.30 -32.36 -14.71
CA ASN A 435 19.95 -33.37 -15.72
C ASN A 435 18.72 -32.93 -16.53
N GLU A 436 17.67 -32.51 -15.83
CA GLU A 436 16.45 -31.98 -16.42
C GLU A 436 16.73 -30.66 -17.19
N ALA A 437 17.67 -29.86 -16.70
CA ALA A 437 18.18 -28.68 -17.42
C ALA A 437 18.87 -29.07 -18.74
N ALA A 438 19.71 -30.11 -18.73
CA ALA A 438 20.36 -30.61 -19.95
C ALA A 438 19.38 -31.17 -20.96
N GLU A 439 18.36 -31.91 -20.51
CA GLU A 439 17.27 -32.39 -21.36
C GLU A 439 16.50 -31.23 -22.00
N THR A 440 16.22 -30.18 -21.21
CA THR A 440 15.55 -28.97 -21.70
C THR A 440 16.40 -28.27 -22.78
N LEU A 441 17.72 -28.16 -22.58
CA LEU A 441 18.64 -27.62 -23.59
C LEU A 441 18.60 -28.44 -24.89
N VAL A 442 18.65 -29.76 -24.79
CA VAL A 442 18.57 -30.65 -25.97
C VAL A 442 17.25 -30.47 -26.70
N LYS A 443 16.13 -30.41 -25.96
CA LYS A 443 14.80 -30.16 -26.52
C LYS A 443 14.73 -28.81 -27.25
N MET A 444 15.36 -27.76 -26.70
CA MET A 444 15.46 -26.47 -27.39
C MET A 444 16.17 -26.60 -28.74
N LEU A 445 17.30 -27.31 -28.79
CA LEU A 445 18.03 -27.55 -30.04
C LEU A 445 17.22 -28.35 -31.06
N GLU A 446 16.47 -29.36 -30.61
CA GLU A 446 15.59 -30.17 -31.46
C GLU A 446 14.48 -29.36 -32.11
N LEU A 447 13.99 -28.35 -31.39
CA LEU A 447 12.99 -27.41 -31.88
C LEU A 447 13.61 -26.26 -32.70
N GLY A 448 14.92 -26.28 -32.93
CA GLY A 448 15.63 -25.24 -33.69
C GLY A 448 15.89 -23.96 -32.90
N PHE A 449 15.72 -23.97 -31.58
CA PHE A 449 15.99 -22.82 -30.72
C PHE A 449 17.43 -22.83 -30.23
N CYS A 450 18.13 -21.71 -30.39
CA CYS A 450 19.46 -21.50 -29.82
C CYS A 450 19.36 -21.07 -28.35
N PRO A 451 19.87 -21.87 -27.40
CA PRO A 451 19.92 -21.49 -25.98
C PRO A 451 20.98 -20.42 -25.71
N GLU A 452 20.73 -19.58 -24.70
CA GLU A 452 21.66 -18.52 -24.34
C GLU A 452 23.02 -19.07 -23.84
N TYR A 453 24.08 -18.29 -24.03
CA TYR A 453 25.43 -18.70 -23.64
C TYR A 453 25.55 -18.96 -22.14
N LEU A 454 25.03 -18.05 -21.32
CA LEU A 454 25.10 -18.19 -19.86
C LEU A 454 24.34 -19.41 -19.35
N ASP A 455 23.18 -19.73 -19.95
CA ASP A 455 22.40 -20.91 -19.59
C ASP A 455 23.18 -22.20 -19.91
N ARG A 456 23.80 -22.29 -21.10
CA ARG A 456 24.68 -23.42 -21.47
C ARG A 456 25.83 -23.61 -20.49
N VAL A 457 26.54 -22.52 -20.17
CA VAL A 457 27.66 -22.53 -19.23
C VAL A 457 27.22 -22.99 -17.84
N ALA A 458 26.08 -22.47 -17.34
CA ALA A 458 25.56 -22.83 -16.03
C ALA A 458 25.23 -24.32 -15.93
N VAL A 459 24.59 -24.92 -16.95
CA VAL A 459 24.29 -26.36 -16.96
C VAL A 459 25.57 -27.20 -17.01
N LEU A 460 26.51 -26.88 -17.91
CA LEU A 460 27.77 -27.61 -18.03
C LEU A 460 28.59 -27.55 -16.73
N GLN A 461 28.69 -26.37 -16.11
CA GLN A 461 29.38 -26.21 -14.83
C GLN A 461 28.68 -26.97 -13.70
N GLY A 462 27.35 -26.94 -13.67
CA GLY A 462 26.55 -27.68 -12.69
C GLY A 462 26.74 -29.19 -12.77
N LEU A 463 26.63 -29.75 -13.98
CA LEU A 463 26.91 -31.17 -14.25
C LEU A 463 28.36 -31.53 -13.91
N ARG A 464 29.34 -30.70 -14.29
CA ARG A 464 30.75 -30.92 -13.99
C ARG A 464 31.04 -30.95 -12.48
N LYS A 465 30.47 -30.05 -11.69
CA LYS A 465 30.63 -30.04 -10.23
C LYS A 465 30.07 -31.32 -9.58
N ARG A 466 29.11 -31.97 -10.24
CA ARG A 466 28.43 -33.18 -9.76
C ARG A 466 28.77 -34.41 -10.60
N ILE A 467 29.89 -34.40 -11.31
CA ILE A 467 30.23 -35.43 -12.30
C ILE A 467 30.37 -36.84 -11.69
N GLN A 468 30.68 -36.92 -10.39
CA GLN A 468 30.80 -38.18 -9.66
C GLN A 468 29.46 -38.84 -9.33
N GLN A 469 28.34 -38.12 -9.45
CA GLN A 469 27.01 -38.70 -9.25
C GLN A 469 26.62 -39.58 -10.45
N VAL A 470 25.87 -40.64 -10.17
CA VAL A 470 25.42 -41.61 -11.18
C VAL A 470 24.63 -40.90 -12.28
N GLY A 471 24.92 -41.23 -13.55
CA GLY A 471 24.24 -40.69 -14.73
C GLY A 471 24.78 -39.35 -15.23
N ASN A 472 25.39 -38.51 -14.38
CA ASN A 472 25.82 -37.16 -14.78
C ASN A 472 26.94 -37.16 -15.82
N VAL A 473 27.83 -38.16 -15.82
CA VAL A 473 28.85 -38.31 -16.88
C VAL A 473 28.18 -38.48 -18.24
N GLU A 474 27.22 -39.40 -18.34
CA GLU A 474 26.53 -39.69 -19.59
C GLU A 474 25.75 -38.48 -20.09
N THR A 475 25.01 -37.82 -19.20
CA THR A 475 24.29 -36.58 -19.52
C THR A 475 25.24 -35.48 -19.99
N TYR A 476 26.36 -35.30 -19.31
CA TYR A 476 27.38 -34.30 -19.68
C TYR A 476 27.95 -34.58 -21.07
N LEU A 477 28.34 -35.82 -21.36
CA LEU A 477 28.88 -36.22 -22.66
C LEU A 477 27.87 -36.02 -23.79
N LYS A 478 26.62 -36.46 -23.57
CA LYS A 478 25.51 -36.26 -24.52
C LYS A 478 25.30 -34.78 -24.80
N LEU A 479 25.25 -33.95 -23.76
CA LEU A 479 25.04 -32.52 -23.90
C LEU A 479 26.20 -31.85 -24.66
N CYS A 480 27.46 -32.16 -24.30
CA CYS A 480 28.63 -31.66 -25.03
C CYS A 480 28.57 -32.00 -26.51
N LYS A 481 28.28 -33.27 -26.84
CA LYS A 481 28.14 -33.69 -28.24
C LYS A 481 27.06 -32.89 -28.96
N ARG A 482 25.84 -32.79 -28.38
CA ARG A 482 24.72 -32.07 -29.01
C ARG A 482 25.00 -30.58 -29.19
N LEU A 483 25.70 -29.94 -28.25
CA LEU A 483 26.12 -28.55 -28.37
C LEU A 483 27.23 -28.37 -29.41
N SER A 484 28.16 -29.32 -29.53
CA SER A 484 29.21 -29.32 -30.56
C SER A 484 28.63 -29.52 -31.95
N ASP A 485 27.71 -30.48 -32.12
CA ASP A 485 26.98 -30.71 -33.38
C ASP A 485 26.21 -29.46 -33.84
N ALA A 486 25.77 -28.62 -32.88
CA ALA A 486 25.10 -27.35 -33.13
C ALA A 486 26.08 -26.16 -33.28
N ASN A 487 27.39 -26.37 -33.28
CA ASN A 487 28.44 -25.34 -33.28
C ASN A 487 28.34 -24.31 -32.14
N LEU A 488 27.80 -24.72 -30.99
CA LEU A 488 27.58 -23.87 -29.81
C LEU A 488 28.72 -23.94 -28.79
N ILE A 489 29.59 -24.93 -28.89
CA ILE A 489 30.82 -25.08 -28.10
C ILE A 489 31.94 -25.59 -29.01
N GLY A 490 33.19 -25.35 -28.60
CA GLY A 490 34.35 -25.97 -29.23
C GLY A 490 34.54 -27.45 -28.83
N PRO A 491 35.50 -28.14 -29.46
CA PRO A 491 35.82 -29.53 -29.14
C PRO A 491 36.17 -29.69 -27.65
N CYS A 492 35.60 -30.71 -27.00
CA CYS A 492 35.76 -30.95 -25.57
C CYS A 492 36.79 -32.05 -25.32
N LEU A 493 37.82 -31.75 -24.53
CA LEU A 493 38.76 -32.76 -24.02
C LEU A 493 38.31 -33.24 -22.65
N LEU A 494 37.99 -34.52 -22.55
CA LEU A 494 37.58 -35.19 -21.32
C LEU A 494 38.74 -35.98 -20.75
N TYR A 495 39.13 -35.63 -19.53
CA TYR A 495 40.11 -36.36 -18.74
C TYR A 495 39.38 -37.19 -17.68
N LEU A 496 39.36 -38.50 -17.88
CA LEU A 496 38.77 -39.45 -16.95
C LEU A 496 39.88 -40.23 -16.24
N TYR A 497 39.98 -40.07 -14.93
CA TYR A 497 40.91 -40.84 -14.11
C TYR A 497 40.19 -42.02 -13.47
N ILE A 498 40.54 -43.24 -13.89
CA ILE A 498 40.00 -44.47 -13.32
C ILE A 498 40.94 -44.94 -12.21
N ARG A 499 40.62 -44.53 -10.97
CA ARG A 499 41.44 -44.77 -9.76
C ARG A 499 41.81 -46.25 -9.56
N LYS A 500 40.89 -47.18 -9.83
CA LYS A 500 41.10 -48.64 -9.70
C LYS A 500 42.28 -49.14 -10.53
N TYR A 501 42.50 -48.55 -11.71
CA TYR A 501 43.53 -48.98 -12.65
C TYR A 501 44.68 -47.97 -12.78
N LYS A 502 44.66 -46.89 -12.00
CA LYS A 502 45.56 -45.73 -12.13
C LYS A 502 45.66 -45.22 -13.59
N LEU A 503 44.56 -45.31 -14.33
CA LEU A 503 44.51 -45.04 -15.77
C LEU A 503 43.91 -43.67 -16.04
N TRP A 504 44.56 -42.89 -16.92
CA TRP A 504 43.97 -41.68 -17.51
C TRP A 504 43.44 -42.01 -18.90
N VAL A 505 42.16 -41.74 -19.12
CA VAL A 505 41.53 -41.79 -20.44
C VAL A 505 41.31 -40.36 -20.89
N VAL A 506 41.92 -40.00 -22.02
CA VAL A 506 41.68 -38.71 -22.69
C VAL A 506 40.80 -38.99 -23.90
N LYS A 507 39.61 -38.38 -23.94
CA LYS A 507 38.69 -38.49 -25.07
C LYS A 507 38.35 -37.11 -25.59
N MET A 508 38.51 -36.91 -26.91
CA MET A 508 37.98 -35.75 -27.60
C MET A 508 36.52 -36.05 -27.98
N VAL A 509 35.61 -35.13 -27.64
CA VAL A 509 34.17 -35.19 -27.95
C VAL A 509 33.75 -33.94 -28.69
#